data_AF-A0AAD5K024-F1
#
_entry.id   AF-A0AAD5K024-F1
#
_cell.length_a   1.000
_cell.length_b   1.000
_cell.length_c   1.000
_cell.angle_alpha   90.00
_cell.angle_beta   90.00
_cell.angle_gamma   90.00
#
_symmetry.space_group_name_H-M   'P 1'
#
loop_
_entity.id
_entity.type
_entity.pdbx_description
1 polymer ?
#
loop_
_entity_poly.entity_id
_entity_poly.type
_entity_poly.pdbx_seq_one_letter_code
_entity_poly.pdbx_strand_id
1 'polypeptide(L)'
;MSPKDRSRVVRWRIGFLPGKPVQCWCQRDGALTTISHLMECFCVHPLLDVPITMTIDPISYILNKFPKNPPQQQNQKEYRSRIWSLICSLLFDIDNCCHPQVFLPPRIRTQIAS
;
A
#
# COMPACT_ATOMS: atom_id res chain seq x y z
N MET A 1 -10.99 -9.05 9.28
CA MET A 1 -9.62 -8.62 8.93
C MET A 1 -8.70 -9.84 9.04
N SER A 2 -7.97 -10.17 7.99
CA SER A 2 -7.06 -11.33 8.03
C SER A 2 -5.75 -10.98 8.76
N PRO A 3 -5.01 -11.98 9.30
CA PRO A 3 -3.67 -11.75 9.84
C PRO A 3 -2.69 -11.13 8.83
N LYS A 4 -2.86 -11.44 7.54
CA LYS A 4 -2.01 -10.89 6.45
C LYS A 4 -2.24 -9.40 6.25
N ASP A 5 -3.49 -8.95 6.29
CA ASP A 5 -3.81 -7.51 6.18
C ASP A 5 -3.24 -6.73 7.35
N ARG A 6 -3.35 -7.28 8.57
CA ARG A 6 -2.72 -6.71 9.76
C ARG A 6 -1.21 -6.58 9.59
N SER A 7 -0.56 -7.62 9.07
CA SER A 7 0.89 -7.61 8.84
C SER A 7 1.28 -6.51 7.85
N ARG A 8 0.57 -6.36 6.72
CA ARG A 8 0.83 -5.29 5.75
C ARG A 8 0.68 -3.90 6.35
N VAL A 9 -0.35 -3.69 7.16
CA VAL A 9 -0.56 -2.40 7.85
C VAL A 9 0.54 -2.11 8.87
N VAL A 10 0.93 -3.10 9.68
CA VAL A 10 2.05 -2.94 10.64
C VAL A 10 3.34 -2.62 9.89
N ARG A 11 3.63 -3.39 8.83
CA ARG A 11 4.79 -3.16 7.97
C ARG A 11 4.79 -1.73 7.44
N TRP A 12 3.69 -1.28 6.83
CA TRP A 12 3.52 0.10 6.34
C TRP A 12 3.92 1.14 7.40
N ARG A 13 3.39 0.98 8.62
CA ARG A 13 3.60 1.92 9.73
C ARG A 13 5.05 2.02 10.21
N ILE A 14 5.88 1.00 10.01
CA ILE A 14 7.27 0.99 10.48
C ILE A 14 8.28 1.41 9.40
N GLY A 15 7.82 1.98 8.28
CA GLY A 15 8.70 2.47 7.21
C GLY A 15 9.00 1.42 6.14
N PHE A 16 7.94 0.79 5.63
CA PHE A 16 7.99 -0.38 4.74
C PHE A 16 8.60 -0.19 3.36
N LEU A 17 9.09 0.99 3.01
CA LEU A 17 9.81 1.10 1.76
C LEU A 17 11.02 0.15 1.81
N PRO A 18 11.33 -0.54 0.72
CA PRO A 18 12.57 -1.31 0.67
C PRO A 18 13.70 -0.34 1.01
N GLY A 19 14.59 -0.74 1.94
CA GLY A 19 15.63 0.15 2.47
C GLY A 19 16.46 0.82 1.37
N LYS A 20 16.51 0.18 0.18
CA LYS A 20 16.85 0.81 -1.10
C LYS A 20 15.62 0.74 -2.03
N PRO A 21 15.13 1.87 -2.58
CA PRO A 21 14.05 1.86 -3.57
C PRO A 21 14.34 0.90 -4.72
N VAL A 22 13.37 0.07 -5.07
CA VAL A 22 13.46 -0.87 -6.20
C VAL A 22 12.75 -0.29 -7.42
N GLN A 23 12.95 -0.89 -8.58
CA GLN A 23 12.23 -0.48 -9.78
C GLN A 23 10.74 -0.85 -9.67
N CYS A 24 9.88 0.13 -9.93
CA CYS A 24 8.43 -0.05 -9.97
C CYS A 24 8.00 -0.84 -11.21
N TRP A 25 6.91 -1.58 -11.09
CA TRP A 25 6.33 -2.37 -12.18
C TRP A 25 5.64 -1.56 -13.27
N CYS A 26 5.47 -0.25 -13.08
CA CYS A 26 4.85 0.61 -14.11
C CYS A 26 5.72 0.81 -15.35
N GLN A 27 6.93 0.23 -15.38
CA GLN A 27 7.88 0.24 -16.51
C GLN A 27 8.27 1.65 -17.00
N ARG A 28 8.01 2.70 -16.20
CA ARG A 28 8.59 4.04 -16.45
C ARG A 28 10.08 4.01 -16.15
N ASP A 29 10.88 4.59 -17.04
CA ASP A 29 12.31 4.73 -16.84
C ASP A 29 12.62 5.53 -15.56
N GLY A 30 13.50 4.99 -14.71
CA GLY A 30 13.87 5.61 -13.43
C GLY A 30 12.77 5.61 -12.36
N ALA A 31 11.63 4.94 -12.58
CA ALA A 31 10.54 4.87 -11.60
C ALA A 31 10.91 3.97 -10.41
N LEU A 32 11.49 4.57 -9.38
CA LEU A 32 11.83 3.90 -8.12
C LEU A 32 10.66 3.92 -7.13
N THR A 33 10.51 2.87 -6.32
CA THR A 33 9.47 2.74 -5.28
C THR A 33 9.70 3.67 -4.09
N THR A 34 9.61 4.98 -4.32
CA THR A 34 9.52 6.01 -3.28
C THR A 34 8.06 6.20 -2.87
N ILE A 35 7.78 6.77 -1.69
CA ILE A 35 6.38 7.04 -1.26
C ILE A 35 5.67 7.89 -2.31
N SER A 36 6.29 8.98 -2.77
CA SER A 36 5.69 9.88 -3.76
C SER A 36 5.34 9.15 -5.06
N HIS A 37 6.27 8.34 -5.59
CA HIS A 37 6.01 7.57 -6.80
C HIS A 37 4.91 6.54 -6.59
N LEU A 38 4.90 5.82 -5.45
CA LEU A 38 3.87 4.81 -5.18
C LEU A 38 2.48 5.45 -5.03
N MET A 39 2.37 6.62 -4.39
CA MET A 39 1.07 7.29 -4.25
C MET A 39 0.52 7.77 -5.60
N GLU A 40 1.40 8.23 -6.50
CA GLU A 40 1.03 8.58 -7.88
C GLU A 40 0.69 7.33 -8.70
N CYS A 41 1.58 6.33 -8.69
CA CYS A 41 1.49 5.12 -9.51
C CYS A 41 0.24 4.28 -9.20
N PHE A 42 -0.18 4.25 -7.93
CA PHE A 42 -1.39 3.54 -7.49
C PHE A 42 -2.61 4.45 -7.37
N CYS A 43 -2.54 5.70 -7.85
CA CYS A 43 -3.65 6.67 -7.80
C CYS A 43 -4.29 6.75 -6.41
N VAL A 44 -3.48 6.78 -5.35
CA VAL A 44 -3.98 6.58 -3.98
C VAL A 44 -4.84 7.74 -3.51
N HIS A 45 -4.46 8.98 -3.86
CA HIS A 45 -5.19 10.20 -3.53
C HIS A 45 -6.67 10.19 -3.98
N PRO A 46 -6.98 10.01 -5.27
CA PRO A 46 -8.36 9.97 -5.72
C PRO A 46 -9.13 8.76 -5.17
N LEU A 47 -8.46 7.62 -4.98
CA LEU A 47 -9.10 6.43 -4.41
C LEU A 47 -9.55 6.64 -2.96
N LEU A 48 -8.72 7.31 -2.15
CA LEU A 48 -9.04 7.58 -0.75
C LEU A 48 -9.80 8.89 -0.52
N ASP A 49 -10.14 9.62 -1.58
CA ASP A 49 -10.77 10.95 -1.51
C ASP A 49 -9.94 11.93 -0.65
N VAL A 50 -8.63 11.91 -0.83
CA VAL A 50 -7.69 12.80 -0.13
C VAL A 50 -7.00 13.71 -1.15
N PRO A 51 -7.16 15.04 -1.06
CA PRO A 51 -6.46 15.98 -1.94
C PRO A 51 -4.94 15.80 -1.89
N ILE A 52 -4.27 15.88 -3.04
CA ILE A 52 -2.80 15.77 -3.16
C ILE A 52 -2.09 16.86 -2.34
N THR A 53 -2.72 18.02 -2.17
CA THR A 53 -2.18 19.15 -1.39
C THR A 53 -2.20 18.93 0.12
N MET A 54 -2.98 17.95 0.64
CA MET A 54 -3.08 17.72 2.08
C MET A 54 -1.94 16.92 2.67
N THR A 55 -1.40 15.96 1.92
CA THR A 55 -0.37 15.03 2.42
C THR A 55 0.30 14.32 1.26
N ILE A 56 1.55 13.88 1.46
CA ILE A 56 2.23 12.98 0.53
C ILE A 56 1.83 11.53 0.78
N ASP A 57 1.34 11.16 1.97
CA ASP A 57 0.96 9.79 2.35
C ASP A 57 -0.51 9.73 2.79
N PRO A 58 -1.45 9.66 1.83
CA PRO A 58 -2.88 9.55 2.11
C PRO A 58 -3.26 8.28 2.88
N ILE A 59 -2.51 7.18 2.76
CA ILE A 59 -2.78 5.94 3.51
C ILE A 59 -2.57 6.20 5.01
N SER A 60 -1.39 6.71 5.39
CA SER A 60 -1.11 7.03 6.80
C SER A 60 -2.03 8.11 7.33
N TYR A 61 -2.36 9.12 6.53
CA TYR A 61 -3.30 10.18 6.89
C TYR A 61 -4.68 9.61 7.27
N ILE A 62 -5.25 8.75 6.42
CA ILE A 62 -6.54 8.12 6.70
C ILE A 62 -6.42 7.18 7.90
N LEU A 63 -5.40 6.32 7.96
CA LEU A 63 -5.20 5.42 9.11
C LEU A 63 -5.07 6.15 10.45
N ASN A 64 -4.54 7.38 10.46
CA ASN A 64 -4.47 8.23 11.66
C ASN A 64 -5.84 8.80 12.08
N LYS A 65 -6.77 8.94 11.13
CA LYS A 65 -8.14 9.41 11.40
C LYS A 65 -9.10 8.29 11.77
N PHE A 66 -8.70 7.02 11.64
CA PHE A 66 -9.56 5.91 12.03
C PHE A 66 -9.90 6.02 13.53
N PRO A 67 -11.19 6.03 13.89
CA PRO A 67 -11.55 6.18 15.29
C PRO A 67 -11.09 4.94 16.07
N LYS A 68 -10.50 5.19 17.25
CA LYS A 68 -10.09 4.13 18.19
C LYS A 68 -11.29 3.29 18.64
N ASN A 69 -12.45 3.94 18.74
CA ASN A 69 -13.69 3.31 19.11
C ASN A 69 -14.44 2.80 17.86
N PRO A 70 -15.21 1.72 17.98
CA PRO A 70 -16.08 1.26 16.90
C PRO A 70 -17.13 2.34 16.58
N PRO A 71 -17.44 2.56 15.29
CA PRO A 71 -18.49 3.49 14.92
C PRO A 71 -19.84 3.00 15.46
N GLN A 72 -20.63 3.91 16.01
CA GLN A 72 -21.95 3.58 16.56
C GLN A 72 -23.01 3.52 15.44
N GLN A 73 -22.89 4.40 14.44
CA GLN A 73 -23.85 4.53 13.34
C GLN A 73 -23.52 3.58 12.18
N GLN A 74 -24.55 3.05 11.52
CA GLN A 74 -24.41 2.05 10.44
C GLN A 74 -23.67 2.61 9.21
N ASN A 75 -24.02 3.83 8.77
CA ASN A 75 -23.33 4.55 7.69
C ASN A 75 -21.82 4.69 7.94
N GLN A 76 -21.41 4.96 9.18
CA GLN A 76 -20.01 5.08 9.56
C GLN A 76 -19.30 3.71 9.55
N LYS A 77 -20.00 2.64 9.94
CA LYS A 77 -19.48 1.27 9.84
C LYS A 77 -19.24 0.88 8.39
N GLU A 78 -20.20 1.17 7.50
CA GLU A 78 -20.09 0.87 6.07
C GLU A 78 -18.98 1.66 5.39
N TYR A 79 -18.94 2.99 5.62
CA TYR A 79 -17.85 3.84 5.14
C TYR A 79 -16.48 3.32 5.61
N ARG A 80 -16.35 3.02 6.91
CA ARG A 80 -15.12 2.48 7.48
C ARG A 80 -14.73 1.14 6.86
N SER A 81 -15.70 0.24 6.65
CA SER A 81 -15.46 -1.06 6.03
C SER A 81 -14.97 -0.92 4.59
N ARG A 82 -15.59 -0.02 3.81
CA ARG A 82 -15.21 0.28 2.43
C ARG A 82 -13.79 0.86 2.34
N ILE A 83 -13.51 1.91 3.11
CA ILE A 83 -12.19 2.55 3.14
C ILE A 83 -11.12 1.58 3.62
N TRP A 84 -11.43 0.76 4.64
CA TRP A 84 -10.51 -0.25 5.14
C TRP A 84 -10.16 -1.29 4.07
N SER A 85 -11.17 -1.76 3.34
CA SER A 85 -10.98 -2.75 2.27
C SER A 85 -10.10 -2.18 1.15
N LEU A 86 -10.33 -0.92 0.78
CA LEU A 86 -9.53 -0.21 -0.20
C LEU A 86 -8.06 -0.04 0.24
N ILE A 87 -7.82 0.35 1.49
CA ILE A 87 -6.46 0.43 2.06
C ILE A 87 -5.77 -0.93 2.02
N CYS A 88 -6.47 -2.01 2.37
CA CYS A 88 -5.88 -3.35 2.35
C CYS A 88 -5.48 -3.77 0.94
N SER A 89 -6.31 -3.50 -0.07
CA SER A 89 -5.99 -3.77 -1.47
C SER A 89 -4.79 -2.95 -1.94
N LEU A 90 -4.79 -1.64 -1.69
CA LEU A 90 -3.67 -0.76 -2.02
C LEU A 90 -2.35 -1.21 -1.38
N LEU A 91 -2.39 -1.54 -0.08
CA LEU A 91 -1.21 -2.04 0.63
C LEU A 91 -0.74 -3.38 0.08
N PHE A 92 -1.65 -4.24 -0.38
CA PHE A 92 -1.27 -5.50 -1.04
C PHE A 92 -0.57 -5.24 -2.37
N ASP A 93 -1.10 -4.35 -3.21
CA ASP A 93 -0.53 -4.06 -4.51
C ASP A 93 0.84 -3.36 -4.38
N ILE A 94 0.97 -2.45 -3.41
CA ILE A 94 2.25 -1.81 -3.08
C ILE A 94 3.26 -2.83 -2.53
N ASP A 95 2.83 -3.73 -1.63
CA ASP A 95 3.67 -4.79 -1.04
C ASP A 95 4.24 -5.70 -2.13
N ASN A 96 3.41 -6.08 -3.08
CA ASN A 96 3.81 -6.84 -4.26
C ASN A 96 4.84 -6.05 -5.11
N CYS A 97 4.57 -4.78 -5.40
CA CYS A 97 5.47 -3.92 -6.19
C CYS A 97 6.85 -3.74 -5.54
N CYS A 98 6.89 -3.53 -4.22
CA CYS A 98 8.14 -3.36 -3.47
C CYS A 98 8.90 -4.67 -3.23
N HIS A 99 8.20 -5.82 -3.21
CA HIS A 99 8.78 -7.12 -2.89
C HIS A 99 8.42 -8.22 -3.90
N PRO A 100 8.83 -8.08 -5.17
CA PRO A 100 8.52 -9.04 -6.23
C PRO A 100 9.01 -10.48 -5.94
N GLN A 101 10.03 -10.63 -5.09
CA GLN A 101 10.68 -11.92 -4.82
C GLN A 101 10.00 -12.77 -3.75
N VAL A 102 9.02 -12.23 -3.00
CA VAL A 102 8.37 -12.99 -1.91
C VAL A 102 7.26 -13.93 -2.44
N PHE A 103 6.89 -13.82 -3.72
CA PHE A 103 5.89 -14.68 -4.38
C PHE A 103 6.40 -15.52 -5.55
N LEU A 104 7.71 -15.52 -5.83
CA LEU A 104 8.27 -16.46 -6.83
C LEU A 104 8.49 -17.82 -6.15
N PRO A 105 7.81 -18.91 -6.58
CA PRO A 105 8.22 -20.25 -6.16
C PRO A 105 9.67 -20.49 -6.59
N PRO A 106 10.47 -21.25 -5.81
CA PRO A 106 11.94 -21.36 -5.96
C PRO A 106 12.44 -21.96 -7.28
N ARG A 107 11.58 -22.19 -8.27
CA ARG A 107 11.91 -22.87 -9.54
C ARG A 107 12.41 -21.97 -10.67
N ILE A 108 12.45 -20.64 -10.50
CA ILE A 108 12.96 -19.72 -11.55
C ILE A 108 14.16 -18.95 -11.02
N ARG A 109 15.13 -19.65 -10.44
CA ARG A 109 16.43 -19.06 -10.06
C ARG A 109 17.57 -19.45 -11.02
N THR A 110 17.29 -20.28 -12.02
CA THR A 110 18.30 -20.90 -12.89
C THR A 110 18.26 -20.46 -14.36
N GLN A 111 17.49 -19.43 -14.73
CA GLN A 111 17.40 -19.00 -16.15
C GLN A 111 17.79 -17.54 -16.42
N ILE A 112 18.37 -16.81 -15.45
CA ILE A 112 18.93 -15.46 -15.68
C ILE A 112 20.42 -15.43 -15.27
N ALA A 113 21.10 -16.56 -15.49
CA ALA A 113 22.55 -16.67 -15.47
C ALA A 113 22.93 -17.55 -16.65
N SER A 114 22.81 -17.00 -17.86
CA SER A 114 23.30 -17.57 -19.11
C SER A 114 23.71 -16.40 -19.99
#